data_AF-M7YPI3-F1
#
_entry.id   AF-M7YPI3-F1
#
_cell.length_a   1.000
_cell.length_b   1.000
_cell.length_c   1.000
_cell.angle_alpha   90.00
_cell.angle_beta   90.00
_cell.angle_gamma   90.00
#
_symmetry.space_group_name_H-M   'P 1'
#
loop_
_entity.id
_entity.type
_entity.pdbx_description
1 polymer ?
#
loop_
_entity_poly.entity_id
_entity_poly.type
_entity_poly.pdbx_seq_one_letter_code
_entity_poly.pdbx_strand_id
1 'polypeptide(L)' 'MGLDSLFLMRPAKGWSDYRTPVKGLYLCGSGAHPGGGVMGAPGRNAAAVVLDDLKAR' A
#
# COMPACT_ATOMS: atom_id res chain seq x y z
N MET A 1 17.55 10.33 -15.53
CA MET A 1 16.36 10.07 -14.68
C MET A 1 16.78 9.05 -13.63
N GLY A 2 16.89 9.47 -12.37
CA GLY A 2 17.47 8.67 -11.28
C GLY A 2 16.52 7.61 -10.73
N LEU A 3 17.09 6.59 -10.08
CA LEU A 3 16.36 5.47 -9.45
C LEU A 3 15.35 5.95 -8.39
N ASP A 4 15.64 7.09 -7.79
CA ASP A 4 14.81 7.89 -6.88
C ASP A 4 13.41 8.26 -7.44
N SER A 5 13.23 8.30 -8.76
CA SER A 5 11.94 8.61 -9.39
C SER A 5 11.04 7.38 -9.65
N LEU A 6 11.54 6.16 -9.47
CA LEU A 6 10.85 4.91 -9.87
C LEU A 6 9.53 4.65 -9.12
N PHE A 7 9.33 5.27 -7.95
CA PHE A 7 8.17 5.03 -7.09
C PHE A 7 7.37 6.29 -6.75
N LEU A 8 7.74 7.47 -7.27
CA LEU A 8 7.11 8.73 -6.88
C LEU A 8 5.59 8.77 -7.17
N MET A 9 5.14 8.00 -8.18
CA MET A 9 3.72 7.89 -8.57
C MET A 9 3.12 6.51 -8.22
N ARG A 10 3.78 5.71 -7.38
CA ARG A 10 3.31 4.39 -6.96
C ARG A 10 3.23 4.30 -5.43
N PRO A 11 2.04 4.02 -4.87
CA PRO A 11 0.74 3.89 -5.55
C PRO A 11 0.22 5.24 -6.07
N ALA A 12 -0.80 5.19 -6.94
CA ALA A 12 -1.43 6.39 -7.47
C ALA A 12 -1.91 7.31 -6.32
N LYS A 13 -1.90 8.62 -6.56
CA LYS A 13 -2.29 9.63 -5.57
C LYS A 13 -3.67 9.30 -4.99
N GLY A 14 -3.73 9.13 -3.67
CA GLY A 14 -4.93 8.77 -2.94
C GLY A 14 -5.03 7.30 -2.51
N TRP A 15 -4.13 6.41 -2.95
CA TRP A 15 -4.12 4.98 -2.57
C TRP A 15 -2.89 4.61 -1.72
N SER A 16 -2.31 5.61 -1.05
CA SER A 16 -1.16 5.43 -0.16
C SER A 16 -1.54 4.86 1.22
N ASP A 17 -2.84 4.80 1.54
CA ASP A 17 -3.40 4.22 2.77
C ASP A 17 -3.69 2.72 2.65
N TYR A 18 -3.12 2.06 1.63
CA TYR A 18 -3.31 0.64 1.31
C TYR A 18 -4.70 0.27 0.80
N ARG A 19 -5.70 1.17 0.82
CA ARG A 19 -7.01 0.93 0.22
C ARG A 19 -7.00 1.24 -1.27
N THR A 20 -7.88 0.57 -2.01
CA THR A 20 -8.12 0.85 -3.43
C THR A 20 -9.56 1.30 -3.66
N PRO A 21 -9.92 1.83 -4.84
CA PRO A 21 -11.31 2.17 -5.16
C PRO A 21 -12.24 0.95 -5.20
N VAL A 22 -11.69 -0.26 -5.31
CA VAL A 22 -12.45 -1.50 -5.27
C VAL A 22 -12.61 -1.92 -3.81
N LYS A 23 -13.86 -1.98 -3.34
CA LYS A 23 -14.17 -2.37 -1.96
C LYS A 23 -13.60 -3.75 -1.64
N GLY A 24 -12.80 -3.83 -0.58
CA GLY A 24 -12.19 -5.08 -0.11
C GLY A 24 -10.91 -5.48 -0.84
N LEU A 25 -10.40 -4.65 -1.76
CA LEU A 25 -9.10 -4.83 -2.39
C LEU A 25 -8.08 -3.87 -1.79
N TYR A 26 -6.92 -4.41 -1.37
CA TYR A 26 -5.87 -3.67 -0.67
C TYR A 26 -4.51 -3.86 -1.36
N LEU A 27 -3.64 -2.86 -1.22
CA LEU A 27 -2.28 -2.87 -1.74
C LEU A 27 -1.33 -3.36 -0.66
N CYS A 28 -0.55 -4.42 -0.90
CA CYS A 28 0.40 -4.98 0.07
C CYS A 28 1.81 -5.23 -0.50
N GLY A 29 2.01 -5.02 -1.79
CA GLY A 29 3.26 -5.34 -2.48
C GLY A 29 4.39 -4.33 -2.25
N SER A 30 5.59 -4.67 -2.72
CA SER A 30 6.78 -3.82 -2.66
C SER A 30 6.66 -2.47 -3.39
N GLY A 31 5.64 -2.31 -4.25
CA GLY A 31 5.30 -1.03 -4.86
C GLY A 31 4.46 -0.10 -3.99
N ALA A 32 4.11 -0.50 -2.76
CA ALA A 32 3.37 0.31 -1.80
C ALA A 32 4.31 0.98 -0.77
N HIS A 33 3.84 2.07 -0.14
CA HIS A 33 4.57 2.72 0.95
C HIS A 33 4.91 1.72 2.07
N PRO A 34 6.10 1.73 2.69
CA PRO A 34 7.19 2.71 2.59
C PRO A 34 8.16 2.56 1.40
N GLY A 35 7.94 1.63 0.47
CA GLY A 35 8.74 1.53 -0.77
C GLY A 35 9.31 0.14 -1.05
N GLY A 36 10.07 0.07 -2.15
CA GLY A 36 10.58 -1.17 -2.75
C GLY A 36 11.75 -1.83 -2.01
N GLY A 37 11.56 -3.11 -1.66
CA GLY A 37 12.55 -4.00 -1.07
C GLY A 37 11.91 -5.33 -0.66
N VAL A 38 12.71 -6.33 -0.25
CA VAL A 38 12.19 -7.59 0.35
C VAL A 38 11.87 -7.34 1.83
N MET A 39 10.98 -6.38 2.09
CA MET A 39 10.56 -6.02 3.44
C MET A 39 9.09 -6.37 3.63
N GLY A 40 8.73 -6.94 4.78
CA GLY A 40 7.35 -7.32 5.09
C GLY A 40 6.45 -6.15 5.53
N ALA A 41 6.99 -4.93 5.60
CA ALA A 41 6.27 -3.75 6.08
C ALA A 41 4.99 -3.39 5.29
N PRO A 42 4.97 -3.34 3.94
CA PRO A 42 3.74 -3.04 3.21
C PRO A 42 2.66 -4.10 3.44
N GLY A 43 3.05 -5.38 3.59
CA GLY A 43 2.14 -6.46 3.96
C GLY A 43 1.56 -6.28 5.36
N ARG A 44 2.40 -5.98 6.36
CA ARG A 44 1.96 -5.72 7.74
C ARG A 44 0.99 -4.54 7.82
N ASN A 45 1.28 -3.45 7.13
CA ASN A 45 0.47 -2.24 7.19
C ASN A 45 -0.87 -2.45 6.47
N ALA A 46 -0.86 -3.10 5.31
CA ALA A 46 -2.09 -3.48 4.61
C ALA A 46 -2.99 -4.38 5.48
N ALA A 47 -2.39 -5.35 6.19
CA ALA A 47 -3.12 -6.22 7.11
C ALA A 47 -3.77 -5.44 8.27
N ALA A 48 -3.09 -4.43 8.82
CA ALA A 48 -3.67 -3.56 9.84
C ALA A 48 -4.92 -2.81 9.33
N VAL A 49 -4.83 -2.25 8.11
CA VAL A 49 -5.97 -1.57 7.46
C VAL A 49 -7.13 -2.52 7.21
N VAL A 50 -6.85 -3.75 6.75
CA VAL A 50 -7.87 -4.80 6.58
C VAL A 50 -8.59 -5.09 7.89
N LEU A 51 -7.85 -5.25 8.99
CA LEU A 51 -8.43 -5.56 10.30
C LEU A 51 -9.31 -4.42 10.81
N ASP A 52 -8.94 -3.17 10.57
CA ASP A 52 -9.76 -2.02 10.96
C ASP A 52 -11.05 -1.92 10.12
N ASP A 53 -10.97 -2.17 8.80
CA ASP A 53 -12.15 -2.19 7.92
C ASP A 53 -13.09 -3.36 8.25
N LEU A 54 -12.56 -4.48 8.77
CA LEU A 54 -13.37 -5.61 9.24
C LEU A 54 -14.09 -5.31 10.57
N LYS A 55 -13.46 -4.56 11.48
CA LYS A 55 -14.10 -4.13 12.75
C LYS A 55 -15.18 -3.08 12.55
N ALA A 56 -15.06 -2.27 11.49
CA ALA A 56 -16.03 -1.22 11.16
C ALA A 56 -17.27 -1.72 10.39
N ARG A 57 -17.34 -3.02 10.09
CA ARG A 57 -18.51 -3.70 9.52
C ARG A 57 -19.41 -4.26 10.60
#